data_AF-A0A519XFV3-F1
#
_entry.id   AF-A0A519XFV3-F1
#
_cell.length_a   1.000
_cell.length_b   1.000
_cell.length_c   1.000
_cell.angle_alpha   90.00
_cell.angle_beta   90.00
_cell.angle_gamma   90.00
#
_symmetry.space_group_name_H-M   'P 1'
#
loop_
_entity.id
_entity.type
_entity.pdbx_description
1 polymer ?
#
loop_
_entity_poly.entity_id
_entity_poly.type
_entity_poly.pdbx_seq_one_letter_code
_entity_poly.pdbx_strand_id
1 'polypeptide(L)'
;MKTIFKKYLLAASALVMIISACKRDADYVVSTPSPYISNLDLRKLYQGSDVNITKEITREATIVAGQVTSDHSGKNLPEGLLFIQNLRPVSATIDSIRGLAFNIGTAASKFVPGDSVHINIEGAVLKRVNGILQITGVTEANVTRVATNIKPILTPVSAVTMLAKPGNFEGLLGVVYNSNFEPNIGVERIEGVKTFNEGSGDLQMNINSTAEFKSEFLPYSANVMGIVIPSPTTAIPQIWPRIKSDFAATSIVVDPSVPLGPNPAIITGYFADPDGTDANHEYIQLMATQDLDFRQKPFSLFTTNNAGASTPTGPPVGGWATGGLRTYKFNINRGTVAKGKFFYVGGYKLIAGANSTDISQANWVVSKLYNDAAGDDGIGDKTANLLANSGNAAGMAIFATTQVDLNTVPSDVAFYAGTGNAFDAGVGYAICDNDFYKRYNGATFQPYYRQGTNTDKVAANPTAAQFTYLGGVYNATTKKWVTKRTNKIVSVPKLSELRVIQEMAGATVVTN
;
A
#
# COMPACT_ATOMS: atom_id res chain seq x y z
N MET A 1 12.61 74.62 72.30
CA MET A 1 13.43 74.02 71.21
C MET A 1 13.75 72.53 71.39
N LYS A 2 14.04 72.00 72.59
CA LYS A 2 14.46 70.58 72.78
C LYS A 2 13.42 69.51 72.41
N THR A 3 12.11 69.79 72.52
CA THR A 3 11.04 68.82 72.24
C THR A 3 10.70 68.68 70.76
N ILE A 4 10.91 69.73 69.96
CA ILE A 4 10.66 69.74 68.51
C ILE A 4 11.80 69.00 67.78
N PHE A 5 13.05 69.21 68.21
CA PHE A 5 14.22 68.57 67.61
C PHE A 5 14.22 67.04 67.74
N LYS A 6 13.74 66.49 68.87
CA LYS A 6 13.60 65.03 69.06
C LYS A 6 12.56 64.40 68.14
N LYS A 7 11.46 65.10 67.83
CA LYS A 7 10.41 64.59 66.94
C LYS A 7 10.89 64.53 65.49
N TYR A 8 11.64 65.54 65.03
CA TYR A 8 12.23 65.53 63.70
C TYR A 8 13.38 64.52 63.56
N LEU A 9 14.15 64.27 64.63
CA LEU A 9 15.19 63.24 64.63
C LEU A 9 14.59 61.82 64.55
N LEU A 10 13.49 61.57 65.25
CA LEU A 10 12.74 60.30 65.16
C LEU A 10 12.09 60.12 63.78
N ALA A 11 11.52 61.18 63.21
CA ALA A 11 10.95 61.13 61.87
C ALA A 11 12.02 60.90 60.79
N ALA A 12 13.18 61.55 60.90
CA ALA A 12 14.30 61.37 59.98
C ALA A 12 14.92 59.97 60.07
N SER A 13 15.05 59.40 61.29
CA SER A 13 15.55 58.04 61.46
C SER A 13 14.55 56.97 61.00
N ALA A 14 13.24 57.19 61.19
CA ALA A 14 12.20 56.34 60.60
C ALA A 14 12.23 56.39 59.07
N LEU A 15 12.45 57.57 58.47
CA LEU A 15 12.55 57.73 57.02
C LEU A 15 13.79 57.02 56.45
N VAL A 16 14.95 57.12 57.10
CA VAL A 16 16.18 56.42 56.69
C VAL A 16 16.01 54.89 56.79
N MET A 17 15.33 54.38 57.82
CA MET A 17 15.05 52.94 57.93
C MET A 17 14.08 52.43 56.84
N ILE A 18 13.13 53.25 56.40
CA ILE A 18 12.22 52.89 55.29
C ILE A 18 12.97 52.89 53.95
N ILE A 19 13.91 53.80 53.72
CA ILE A 19 14.70 53.87 52.48
C ILE A 19 15.74 52.73 52.43
N SER A 20 16.26 52.27 53.57
CA SER A 20 17.15 51.10 53.66
C SER A 20 16.44 49.74 53.71
N ALA A 21 15.12 49.71 53.87
CA ALA A 21 14.30 48.48 53.83
C ALA A 21 13.84 48.10 52.41
N CYS A 22 14.09 48.94 51.40
CA CYS A 22 14.02 48.53 50.00
C CYS A 22 15.15 47.53 49.73
N LYS A 23 14.82 46.23 49.85
CA LYS A 23 15.63 45.15 49.28
C LYS A 23 15.91 45.49 47.82
N ARG A 24 17.19 45.48 47.42
CA ARG A 24 17.59 45.69 46.01
C ARG A 24 17.00 44.56 45.17
N ASP A 25 16.45 44.89 44.00
CA ASP A 25 15.86 43.92 43.05
C ASP A 25 16.85 42.88 42.48
N ALA A 26 18.14 42.99 42.78
CA ALA A 26 19.18 42.10 42.26
C ALA A 26 19.24 40.71 42.95
N ASP A 27 18.53 40.50 44.07
CA ASP A 27 18.69 39.30 44.90
C ASP A 27 17.54 38.28 44.76
N TYR A 28 16.67 38.41 43.76
CA TYR A 28 15.54 37.50 43.59
C TYR A 28 15.83 36.42 42.55
N VAL A 29 16.05 35.21 43.06
CA VAL A 29 16.20 33.93 42.35
C VAL A 29 17.60 33.68 41.77
N VAL A 30 18.51 33.16 42.60
CA VAL A 30 19.67 32.38 42.12
C VAL A 30 19.15 31.03 41.61
N SER A 31 18.45 31.04 40.47
CA SER A 31 18.14 29.80 39.74
C SER A 31 19.34 29.48 38.86
N THR A 32 20.00 28.37 39.11
CA THR A 32 20.93 27.78 38.15
C THR A 32 20.14 27.35 36.92
N PRO A 33 20.43 27.88 35.72
CA PRO A 33 19.79 27.42 34.49
C PRO A 33 19.96 25.90 34.33
N SER A 34 18.95 25.24 33.75
CA SER A 34 19.02 23.81 33.46
C SER A 34 20.19 23.53 32.52
N PRO A 35 21.02 22.48 32.77
CA PRO A 35 22.09 22.11 31.85
C PRO A 35 21.56 21.45 30.56
N TYR A 36 20.25 21.20 30.47
CA TYR A 36 19.63 20.48 29.36
C TYR A 36 18.96 21.41 28.34
N ILE A 37 19.17 21.12 27.06
CA ILE A 37 18.47 21.75 25.94
C ILE A 37 17.73 20.70 25.10
N SER A 38 16.55 21.06 24.61
CA SER A 38 15.72 20.18 23.77
C SER A 38 16.16 20.20 22.31
N ASN A 39 15.86 19.14 21.56
CA ASN A 39 16.08 19.12 20.11
C ASN A 39 15.24 20.21 19.41
N LEU A 40 14.05 20.53 19.93
CA LEU A 40 13.23 21.61 19.40
C LEU A 40 13.95 22.95 19.45
N ASP A 41 14.57 23.27 20.59
CA ASP A 41 15.20 24.56 20.80
C ASP A 41 16.55 24.65 20.09
N LEU A 42 17.34 23.56 20.07
CA LEU A 42 18.56 23.48 19.26
C LEU A 42 18.29 23.73 17.78
N ARG A 43 17.26 23.09 17.22
CA ARG A 43 16.92 23.25 15.79
C ARG A 43 16.57 24.69 15.43
N LYS A 44 16.00 25.48 16.36
CA LYS A 44 15.68 26.91 16.13
C LYS A 44 16.92 27.80 16.07
N LEU A 45 18.06 27.36 16.62
CA LEU A 45 19.30 28.11 16.53
C LEU A 45 19.82 28.16 15.08
N TYR A 46 19.56 27.13 14.29
CA TYR A 46 19.97 27.08 12.89
C TYR A 46 19.05 27.92 12.00
N GLN A 47 19.59 29.03 11.47
CA GLN A 47 18.87 29.97 10.59
C GLN A 47 19.48 30.03 9.18
N GLY A 48 20.03 28.92 8.71
CA GLY A 48 20.63 28.80 7.37
C GLY A 48 22.16 28.90 7.33
N SER A 49 22.81 29.17 8.46
CA SER A 49 24.27 29.16 8.61
C SER A 49 24.72 28.26 9.75
N ASP A 50 25.97 27.79 9.69
CA ASP A 50 26.59 26.98 10.75
C ASP A 50 26.58 27.74 12.08
N VAL A 51 26.30 27.02 13.17
CA VAL A 51 26.20 27.58 14.52
C VAL A 51 27.18 26.88 15.44
N ASN A 52 28.17 27.63 15.95
CA ASN A 52 29.04 27.17 17.03
C ASN A 52 28.27 27.16 18.34
N ILE A 53 28.16 26.00 18.99
CA ILE A 53 27.40 25.83 20.22
C ILE A 53 28.23 26.30 21.41
N THR A 54 27.84 27.44 21.97
CA THR A 54 28.40 28.04 23.18
C THR A 54 27.33 28.16 24.27
N LYS A 55 27.77 28.24 25.53
CA LYS A 55 26.87 28.45 26.68
C LYS A 55 26.01 29.71 26.53
N GLU A 56 26.54 30.76 25.91
CA GLU A 56 25.80 32.00 25.66
C GLU A 56 24.55 31.74 24.80
N ILE A 57 24.70 31.05 23.67
CA ILE A 57 23.58 30.84 22.74
C ILE A 57 22.59 29.77 23.23
N THR A 58 23.03 28.84 24.08
CA THR A 58 22.19 27.79 24.67
C THR A 58 21.65 28.16 26.05
N ARG A 59 21.98 29.35 26.58
CA ARG A 59 21.61 29.83 27.93
C ARG A 59 22.09 28.88 29.02
N GLU A 60 23.40 28.62 29.02
CA GLU A 60 24.16 27.74 29.92
C GLU A 60 23.91 26.23 29.74
N ALA A 61 23.01 25.81 28.86
CA ALA A 61 22.77 24.40 28.59
C ALA A 61 23.90 23.77 27.76
N THR A 62 24.44 22.64 28.21
CA THR A 62 25.53 21.91 27.54
C THR A 62 25.19 20.47 27.22
N ILE A 63 24.03 19.98 27.64
CA ILE A 63 23.62 18.58 27.49
C ILE A 63 22.34 18.47 26.68
N VAL A 64 22.31 17.51 25.76
CA VAL A 64 21.07 17.04 25.14
C VAL A 64 20.73 15.68 25.72
N ALA A 65 19.58 15.59 26.39
CA ALA A 65 19.02 14.31 26.80
C ALA A 65 18.06 13.82 25.72
N GLY A 66 18.18 12.56 25.31
CA GLY A 66 17.29 11.97 24.32
C GLY A 66 17.34 10.47 24.27
N GLN A 67 16.37 9.91 23.57
CA GLN A 67 16.28 8.48 23.31
C GLN A 67 16.86 8.20 21.92
N VAL A 68 17.73 7.20 21.85
CA VAL A 68 18.31 6.70 20.61
C VAL A 68 17.22 6.01 19.79
N THR A 69 17.11 6.41 18.52
CA THR A 69 16.19 5.82 17.56
C THR A 69 16.89 5.23 16.35
N SER A 70 18.13 5.63 16.07
CA SER A 70 18.93 4.98 15.02
C SER A 70 19.20 3.52 15.36
N ASP A 71 19.04 2.66 14.35
CA ASP A 71 19.49 1.27 14.37
C ASP A 71 20.42 1.06 13.17
N HIS A 72 21.68 0.77 13.43
CA HIS A 72 22.69 0.58 12.38
C HIS A 72 22.83 -0.88 11.95
N SER A 73 22.13 -1.82 12.62
CA SER A 73 22.24 -3.26 12.31
C SER A 73 21.77 -3.60 10.90
N GLY A 74 20.75 -2.91 10.39
CA GLY A 74 20.24 -3.12 9.03
C GLY A 74 21.02 -2.42 7.93
N LYS A 75 22.07 -1.64 8.28
CA LYS A 75 22.99 -0.96 7.35
C LYS A 75 22.31 -0.01 6.34
N ASN A 76 21.11 0.47 6.66
CA ASN A 76 20.40 1.41 5.81
C ASN A 76 20.62 2.88 6.19
N LEU A 77 20.91 3.19 7.45
CA LEU A 77 21.12 4.56 7.90
C LEU A 77 22.47 5.13 7.45
N PRO A 78 22.62 6.46 7.32
CA PRO A 78 23.92 7.07 7.06
C PRO A 78 24.92 6.71 8.16
N GLU A 79 26.09 6.25 7.76
CA GLU A 79 27.15 5.88 8.70
C GLU A 79 27.59 7.09 9.55
N GLY A 80 27.96 6.82 10.79
CA GLY A 80 28.50 7.83 11.69
C GLY A 80 27.47 8.69 12.42
N LEU A 81 26.19 8.58 12.06
CA LEU A 81 25.12 9.39 12.66
C LEU A 81 24.37 8.64 13.75
N LEU A 82 24.40 9.18 14.97
CA LEU A 82 23.52 8.82 16.06
C LEU A 82 22.26 9.70 15.98
N PHE A 83 21.09 9.09 15.78
CA PHE A 83 19.81 9.81 15.83
C PHE A 83 19.19 9.65 17.20
N ILE A 84 18.89 10.79 17.83
CA ILE A 84 18.13 10.84 19.08
C ILE A 84 16.89 11.70 18.92
N GLN A 85 15.86 11.38 19.69
CA GLN A 85 14.67 12.21 19.82
C GLN A 85 14.38 12.54 21.27
N ASN A 86 13.82 13.72 21.50
CA ASN A 86 13.30 14.10 22.81
C ASN A 86 11.97 14.85 22.67
N LEU A 87 11.20 14.74 23.75
CA LEU A 87 9.91 15.38 23.90
C LEU A 87 10.10 16.69 24.65
N ARG A 88 9.51 17.78 24.15
CA ARG A 88 9.41 19.03 24.89
C ARG A 88 7.93 19.43 24.98
N PRO A 89 7.36 19.52 26.19
CA PRO A 89 6.06 20.15 26.38
C PRO A 89 6.12 21.59 25.88
N VAL A 90 5.24 21.97 24.96
CA VAL A 90 5.12 23.34 24.44
C VAL A 90 3.83 24.01 24.94
N SER A 91 2.84 23.23 25.35
CA SER A 91 1.69 23.67 26.13
C SER A 91 1.23 22.54 27.06
N ALA A 92 0.20 22.78 27.87
CA ALA A 92 -0.39 21.76 28.74
C ALA A 92 -0.95 20.53 27.98
N THR A 93 -1.18 20.64 26.67
CA THR A 93 -1.81 19.59 25.85
C THR A 93 -1.03 19.24 24.58
N ILE A 94 0.05 19.96 24.29
CA ILE A 94 0.85 19.78 23.08
C ILE A 94 2.29 19.51 23.50
N ASP A 95 2.73 18.29 23.22
CA ASP A 95 4.13 17.93 23.26
C ASP A 95 4.75 18.01 21.87
N SER A 96 5.97 18.52 21.79
CA SER A 96 6.73 18.63 20.56
C SER A 96 7.88 17.64 20.57
N ILE A 97 7.69 16.47 19.97
CA ILE A 97 8.77 15.53 19.73
C ILE A 97 9.65 16.00 18.57
N ARG A 98 10.97 16.04 18.75
CA ARG A 98 11.92 16.40 17.69
C ARG A 98 13.10 15.46 17.68
N GLY A 99 13.49 15.05 16.48
CA GLY A 99 14.72 14.32 16.23
C GLY A 99 15.88 15.25 15.88
N LEU A 100 17.10 14.78 16.12
CA LEU A 100 18.33 15.44 15.70
C LEU A 100 19.44 14.39 15.49
N ALA A 101 20.27 14.60 14.47
CA ALA A 101 21.42 13.75 14.19
C ALA A 101 22.69 14.28 14.89
N PHE A 102 23.52 13.36 15.37
CA PHE A 102 24.81 13.64 15.98
C PHE A 102 25.88 12.84 15.25
N ASN A 103 26.85 13.50 14.65
CA ASN A 103 27.96 12.83 14.00
C ASN A 103 29.03 12.50 15.03
N ILE A 104 29.04 11.25 15.48
CA ILE A 104 30.00 10.71 16.44
C ILE A 104 30.91 9.64 15.82
N GLY A 105 30.92 9.56 14.48
CA GLY A 105 31.67 8.57 13.73
C GLY A 105 31.22 7.14 14.02
N THR A 106 32.13 6.18 13.85
CA THR A 106 31.84 4.74 13.97
C THR A 106 31.23 4.32 15.30
N ALA A 107 31.37 5.12 16.36
CA ALA A 107 30.74 4.89 17.66
C ALA A 107 29.20 4.93 17.61
N ALA A 108 28.59 5.53 16.59
CA ALA A 108 27.13 5.58 16.44
C ALA A 108 26.47 4.19 16.48
N SER A 109 27.12 3.16 15.94
CA SER A 109 26.59 1.79 15.94
C SER A 109 26.61 1.10 17.31
N LYS A 110 27.31 1.66 18.30
CA LYS A 110 27.36 1.13 19.68
C LYS A 110 26.12 1.47 20.49
N PHE A 111 25.33 2.43 20.03
CA PHE A 111 24.08 2.87 20.67
C PHE A 111 22.90 2.32 19.89
N VAL A 112 21.98 1.67 20.59
CA VAL A 112 20.87 0.92 19.97
C VAL A 112 19.52 1.57 20.29
N PRO A 113 18.47 1.34 19.49
CA PRO A 113 17.16 1.89 19.77
C PRO A 113 16.68 1.60 21.19
N GLY A 114 16.24 2.65 21.88
CA GLY A 114 15.77 2.57 23.26
C GLY A 114 16.83 2.79 24.33
N ASP A 115 18.10 2.98 23.96
CA ASP A 115 19.05 3.65 24.83
C ASP A 115 18.57 5.07 25.13
N SER A 116 18.67 5.49 26.39
CA SER A 116 18.59 6.91 26.76
C SER A 116 20.00 7.43 26.96
N VAL A 117 20.31 8.56 26.35
CA VAL A 117 21.66 9.14 26.35
C VAL A 117 21.63 10.61 26.74
N HIS A 118 22.69 11.03 27.40
CA HIS A 118 23.07 12.43 27.59
C HIS A 118 24.28 12.73 26.71
N ILE A 119 24.19 13.74 25.85
CA ILE A 119 25.25 14.15 24.94
C ILE A 119 25.74 15.54 25.32
N ASN A 120 27.02 15.66 25.68
CA ASN A 120 27.65 16.96 25.87
C ASN A 120 27.93 17.61 24.49
N ILE A 121 27.39 18.81 24.28
CA ILE A 121 27.44 19.56 23.02
C ILE A 121 28.27 20.85 23.13
N GLU A 122 28.94 21.10 24.24
CA GLU A 122 29.77 22.31 24.41
C GLU A 122 30.93 22.32 23.40
N GLY A 123 31.05 23.40 22.61
CA GLY A 123 32.07 23.53 21.56
C GLY A 123 31.76 22.78 20.27
N ALA A 124 30.62 22.09 20.19
CA ALA A 124 30.16 21.42 18.98
C ALA A 124 29.60 22.41 17.94
N VAL A 125 29.36 21.95 16.72
CA VAL A 125 28.82 22.79 15.63
C VAL A 125 27.55 22.19 15.08
N LEU A 126 26.44 22.96 15.14
CA LEU A 126 25.17 22.63 14.49
C LEU A 126 25.18 23.12 13.05
N LYS A 127 25.09 22.19 12.09
CA LYS A 127 25.19 22.48 10.66
C LYS A 127 24.43 21.47 9.80
N ARG A 128 24.25 21.78 8.52
CA ARG A 128 23.79 20.79 7.53
C ARG A 128 24.99 20.10 6.89
N VAL A 129 24.98 18.78 6.84
CA VAL A 129 25.92 17.97 6.04
C VAL A 129 25.08 17.01 5.21
N ASN A 130 25.28 17.03 3.89
CA ASN A 130 24.48 16.24 2.92
C ASN A 130 22.96 16.43 3.10
N GLY A 131 22.53 17.67 3.35
CA GLY A 131 21.12 18.00 3.58
C GLY A 131 20.60 17.73 4.99
N ILE A 132 21.29 16.94 5.83
CA ILE A 132 20.83 16.55 7.18
C ILE A 132 21.32 17.57 8.21
N LEU A 133 20.38 18.16 8.99
CA LEU A 133 20.74 18.99 10.13
C LEU A 133 21.30 18.12 11.27
N GLN A 134 22.56 18.37 11.63
CA GLN A 134 23.28 17.54 12.60
C GLN A 134 24.26 18.36 13.46
N ILE A 135 24.60 17.81 14.61
CA ILE A 135 25.68 18.31 15.47
C ILE A 135 26.97 17.55 15.15
N THR A 136 28.05 18.29 14.92
CA THR A 136 29.40 17.79 14.62
C THR A 136 30.40 18.26 15.68
N GLY A 137 31.60 17.64 15.73
CA GLY A 137 32.59 17.94 16.77
C GLY A 137 32.33 17.23 18.10
N VAL A 138 31.44 16.25 18.11
CA VAL A 138 31.17 15.36 19.24
C VAL A 138 31.76 13.98 18.97
N THR A 139 32.18 13.28 20.02
CA THR A 139 32.76 11.93 19.97
C THR A 139 32.03 10.99 20.93
N GLU A 140 32.39 9.71 20.94
CA GLU A 140 31.85 8.74 21.92
C GLU A 140 32.02 9.20 23.37
N ALA A 141 33.14 9.85 23.70
CA ALA A 141 33.40 10.34 25.06
C ALA A 141 32.41 11.42 25.52
N ASN A 142 31.72 12.08 24.58
CA ASN A 142 30.69 13.06 24.89
C ASN A 142 29.32 12.41 25.17
N VAL A 143 29.16 11.11 24.91
CA VAL A 143 27.87 10.42 25.00
C VAL A 143 27.87 9.49 26.21
N THR A 144 26.99 9.78 27.16
CA THR A 144 26.76 8.92 28.33
C THR A 144 25.43 8.21 28.19
N ARG A 145 25.44 6.87 28.18
CA ARG A 145 24.21 6.07 28.28
C ARG A 145 23.70 6.09 29.72
N VAL A 146 22.47 6.52 29.91
CA VAL A 146 21.83 6.66 31.23
C VAL A 146 20.76 5.60 31.49
N ALA A 147 20.15 5.05 30.43
CA ALA A 147 19.23 3.92 30.53
C ALA A 147 19.24 3.09 29.23
N THR A 148 18.69 1.88 29.29
CA THR A 148 18.50 0.96 28.15
C THR A 148 17.05 0.48 28.13
N ASN A 149 16.62 -0.14 27.03
CA ASN A 149 15.30 -0.78 26.88
C ASN A 149 14.10 0.17 27.09
N ILE A 150 14.28 1.47 26.86
CA ILE A 150 13.18 2.42 26.87
C ILE A 150 12.47 2.33 25.53
N LYS A 151 11.15 2.07 25.52
CA LYS A 151 10.39 1.95 24.27
C LYS A 151 10.48 3.25 23.44
N PRO A 152 10.96 3.19 22.18
CA PRO A 152 10.97 4.36 21.30
C PRO A 152 9.57 4.95 21.09
N ILE A 153 9.46 6.28 21.21
CA ILE A 153 8.23 6.98 20.84
C ILE A 153 8.10 6.95 19.32
N LEU A 154 7.01 6.39 18.82
CA LEU A 154 6.74 6.29 17.39
C LEU A 154 5.75 7.38 16.96
N THR A 155 6.10 8.15 15.93
CA THR A 155 5.26 9.24 15.43
C THR A 155 4.52 8.81 14.16
N PRO A 156 3.18 8.77 14.14
CA PRO A 156 2.43 8.60 12.90
C PRO A 156 2.67 9.78 11.96
N VAL A 157 2.89 9.49 10.68
CA VAL A 157 3.20 10.45 9.63
C VAL A 157 2.17 10.29 8.50
N SER A 158 1.72 11.42 7.95
CA SER A 158 0.90 11.47 6.73
C SER A 158 1.57 12.37 5.69
N ALA A 159 1.22 12.20 4.42
CA ALA A 159 1.78 13.03 3.35
C ALA A 159 1.47 14.51 3.58
N VAL A 160 0.22 14.82 3.90
CA VAL A 160 -0.23 16.19 4.21
C VAL A 160 0.59 16.83 5.33
N THR A 161 0.85 16.10 6.43
CA THR A 161 1.55 16.69 7.58
C THR A 161 3.05 16.82 7.33
N MET A 162 3.68 15.80 6.75
CA MET A 162 5.12 15.79 6.51
C MET A 162 5.54 16.80 5.44
N LEU A 163 4.81 16.87 4.33
CA LEU A 163 5.14 17.78 3.24
C LEU A 163 4.88 19.24 3.60
N ALA A 164 3.87 19.52 4.44
CA ALA A 164 3.60 20.89 4.89
C ALA A 164 4.68 21.42 5.86
N LYS A 165 5.25 20.55 6.71
CA LYS A 165 6.24 20.94 7.74
C LYS A 165 7.35 19.89 7.90
N PRO A 166 8.21 19.65 6.89
CA PRO A 166 9.21 18.57 6.90
C PRO A 166 10.21 18.70 8.07
N GLY A 167 10.56 19.93 8.46
CA GLY A 167 11.45 20.20 9.58
C GLY A 167 10.90 19.78 10.95
N ASN A 168 9.60 19.45 11.07
CA ASN A 168 9.05 18.86 12.30
C ASN A 168 9.37 17.37 12.43
N PHE A 169 9.64 16.70 11.31
CA PHE A 169 9.83 15.24 11.23
C PHE A 169 11.29 14.87 11.03
N GLU A 170 12.12 15.71 10.40
CA GLU A 170 13.54 15.41 10.19
C GLU A 170 14.24 14.90 11.48
N GLY A 171 14.84 13.71 11.38
CA GLY A 171 15.60 13.02 12.41
C GLY A 171 14.81 12.21 13.42
N LEU A 172 13.47 12.20 13.38
CA LEU A 172 12.64 11.42 14.34
C LEU A 172 12.20 10.08 13.77
N LEU A 173 11.79 9.16 14.65
CA LEU A 173 11.24 7.86 14.28
C LEU A 173 9.76 7.98 13.89
N GLY A 174 9.48 7.85 12.60
CA GLY A 174 8.15 7.97 12.00
C GLY A 174 7.60 6.63 11.50
N VAL A 175 6.28 6.54 11.37
CA VAL A 175 5.57 5.44 10.70
C VAL A 175 4.46 5.97 9.82
N VAL A 176 4.34 5.40 8.62
CA VAL A 176 3.20 5.60 7.72
C VAL A 176 2.48 4.25 7.58
N TYR A 177 1.16 4.28 7.75
CA TYR A 177 0.32 3.08 7.69
C TYR A 177 -0.40 2.96 6.36
N ASN A 178 -0.60 1.71 5.91
CA ASN A 178 -1.41 1.37 4.74
C ASN A 178 -1.01 2.12 3.46
N SER A 179 0.30 2.27 3.23
CA SER A 179 0.85 2.92 2.05
C SER A 179 0.79 2.01 0.84
N ASN A 180 0.27 2.50 -0.29
CA ASN A 180 0.30 1.85 -1.60
C ASN A 180 1.49 2.33 -2.43
N PHE A 181 2.18 1.45 -3.15
CA PHE A 181 3.37 1.78 -3.93
C PHE A 181 3.08 1.90 -5.44
N GLU A 182 3.65 2.94 -6.10
CA GLU A 182 3.54 3.25 -7.54
C GLU A 182 4.88 3.85 -8.08
N PRO A 183 5.26 3.67 -9.37
CA PRO A 183 4.64 2.84 -10.41
C PRO A 183 5.11 1.39 -10.32
N ASN A 184 4.20 0.45 -10.55
CA ASN A 184 4.49 -0.96 -10.33
C ASN A 184 4.82 -1.76 -11.60
N ILE A 185 6.05 -1.61 -12.09
CA ILE A 185 6.63 -2.52 -13.07
C ILE A 185 7.34 -3.66 -12.34
N GLY A 186 7.01 -4.90 -12.73
CA GLY A 186 7.28 -6.10 -11.96
C GLY A 186 8.74 -6.37 -11.59
N VAL A 187 8.92 -7.12 -10.50
CA VAL A 187 10.20 -7.60 -9.95
C VAL A 187 11.03 -6.54 -9.22
N GLU A 188 10.47 -5.38 -8.93
CA GLU A 188 11.21 -4.36 -8.19
C GLU A 188 11.54 -4.83 -6.76
N ARG A 189 12.82 -4.75 -6.41
CA ARG A 189 13.29 -4.89 -5.04
C ARG A 189 13.12 -3.57 -4.31
N ILE A 190 13.03 -3.60 -2.99
CA ILE A 190 12.83 -2.37 -2.20
C ILE A 190 14.08 -1.45 -2.18
N GLU A 191 15.24 -1.90 -2.67
CA GLU A 191 16.44 -1.08 -2.90
C GLU A 191 16.16 0.22 -3.69
N GLY A 192 16.76 1.32 -3.25
CA GLY A 192 16.62 2.65 -3.81
C GLY A 192 15.50 3.48 -3.17
N VAL A 193 15.12 4.55 -3.88
CA VAL A 193 14.02 5.42 -3.48
C VAL A 193 12.71 4.86 -4.03
N LYS A 194 11.73 4.61 -3.16
CA LYS A 194 10.38 4.18 -3.56
C LYS A 194 9.35 5.22 -3.19
N THR A 195 8.46 5.53 -4.13
CA THR A 195 7.32 6.40 -3.90
C THR A 195 6.14 5.57 -3.41
N PHE A 196 5.42 6.08 -2.42
CA PHE A 196 4.23 5.46 -1.89
C PHE A 196 3.20 6.50 -1.44
N ASN A 197 1.94 6.09 -1.35
CA ASN A 197 0.83 6.97 -1.06
C ASN A 197 -0.14 6.29 -0.08
N GLU A 198 -0.47 6.94 1.03
CA GLU A 198 -1.40 6.44 2.06
C GLU A 198 -2.85 6.92 1.88
N GLY A 199 -3.10 7.74 0.86
CA GLY A 199 -4.41 8.34 0.56
C GLY A 199 -4.39 9.87 0.56
N SER A 200 -3.44 10.50 1.27
CA SER A 200 -3.34 11.97 1.36
C SER A 200 -2.28 12.63 0.46
N GLY A 201 -1.46 11.85 -0.24
CA GLY A 201 -0.41 12.34 -1.14
C GLY A 201 0.81 11.42 -1.21
N ASP A 202 1.75 11.77 -2.09
CA ASP A 202 2.95 10.96 -2.33
C ASP A 202 4.04 11.24 -1.29
N LEU A 203 4.63 10.16 -0.79
CA LEU A 203 5.79 10.14 0.08
C LEU A 203 6.89 9.26 -0.52
N GLN A 204 8.10 9.36 0.05
CA GLN A 204 9.24 8.56 -0.39
C GLN A 204 9.85 7.80 0.77
N MET A 205 10.28 6.56 0.50
CA MET A 205 11.22 5.82 1.36
C MET A 205 12.54 5.64 0.65
N ASN A 206 13.62 5.47 1.42
CA ASN A 206 14.94 5.15 0.87
C ASN A 206 15.53 3.90 1.52
N ILE A 207 16.00 2.97 0.69
CA ILE A 207 16.77 1.80 1.09
C ILE A 207 18.08 1.76 0.30
N ASN A 208 19.19 2.03 0.97
CA ASN A 208 20.52 2.06 0.39
C ASN A 208 20.98 0.68 -0.09
N SER A 209 21.94 0.70 -1.01
CA SER A 209 22.56 -0.51 -1.55
C SER A 209 23.40 -1.29 -0.52
N THR A 210 23.66 -0.70 0.64
CA THR A 210 24.32 -1.35 1.78
C THR A 210 23.35 -2.07 2.71
N ALA A 211 22.04 -1.83 2.59
CA ALA A 211 21.05 -2.39 3.50
C ALA A 211 20.92 -3.91 3.35
N GLU A 212 20.84 -4.64 4.46
CA GLU A 212 20.81 -6.12 4.45
C GLU A 212 19.52 -6.70 3.86
N PHE A 213 18.44 -5.91 3.86
CA PHE A 213 17.10 -6.28 3.41
C PHE A 213 16.71 -5.64 2.07
N LYS A 214 17.68 -5.04 1.36
CA LYS A 214 17.42 -4.36 0.09
C LYS A 214 16.84 -5.25 -1.02
N SER A 215 17.08 -6.56 -0.92
CA SER A 215 16.64 -7.57 -1.87
C SER A 215 15.23 -8.10 -1.58
N GLU A 216 14.47 -7.56 -0.63
CA GLU A 216 13.06 -7.93 -0.50
C GLU A 216 12.28 -7.40 -1.72
N PHE A 217 11.27 -8.14 -2.17
CA PHE A 217 10.38 -7.67 -3.23
C PHE A 217 9.44 -6.58 -2.70
N LEU A 218 9.13 -5.60 -3.56
CA LEU A 218 8.20 -4.53 -3.23
C LEU A 218 6.74 -5.04 -3.24
N PRO A 219 6.04 -5.09 -2.10
CA PRO A 219 4.61 -5.41 -2.04
C PRO A 219 3.76 -4.31 -2.67
N TYR A 220 2.46 -4.57 -2.85
CA TYR A 220 1.51 -3.54 -3.25
C TYR A 220 1.29 -2.47 -2.19
N SER A 221 1.24 -2.93 -0.95
CA SER A 221 0.96 -2.10 0.19
C SER A 221 1.81 -2.54 1.38
N ALA A 222 2.25 -1.58 2.19
CA ALA A 222 3.00 -1.84 3.41
C ALA A 222 2.79 -0.73 4.44
N ASN A 223 3.12 -1.04 5.69
CA ASN A 223 3.46 -0.05 6.70
C ASN A 223 4.96 0.24 6.61
N VAL A 224 5.33 1.52 6.60
CA VAL A 224 6.72 1.97 6.46
C VAL A 224 7.10 2.77 7.70
N MET A 225 8.01 2.23 8.49
CA MET A 225 8.61 2.87 9.67
C MET A 225 10.06 3.24 9.37
N GLY A 226 10.60 4.23 10.07
CA GLY A 226 12.00 4.59 9.92
C GLY A 226 12.33 5.99 10.42
N ILE A 227 13.59 6.40 10.24
CA ILE A 227 14.01 7.76 10.53
C ILE A 227 13.66 8.65 9.34
N VAL A 228 13.05 9.82 9.59
CA VAL A 228 12.78 10.76 8.51
C VAL A 228 14.04 11.56 8.20
N ILE A 229 14.58 11.41 7.00
CA ILE A 229 15.83 12.06 6.56
C ILE A 229 15.55 12.74 5.21
N PRO A 230 15.95 14.01 5.02
CA PRO A 230 15.82 14.66 3.72
C PRO A 230 16.76 14.02 2.70
N SER A 231 16.29 13.85 1.47
CA SER A 231 17.13 13.47 0.35
C SER A 231 18.28 14.46 0.18
N PRO A 232 19.54 13.99 0.06
CA PRO A 232 20.68 14.88 -0.13
C PRO A 232 20.65 15.64 -1.46
N THR A 233 19.90 15.13 -2.45
CA THR A 233 19.83 15.70 -3.81
C THR A 233 18.59 16.57 -4.02
N THR A 234 17.43 16.15 -3.51
CA THR A 234 16.15 16.82 -3.76
C THR A 234 15.58 17.54 -2.55
N ALA A 235 16.17 17.37 -1.36
CA ALA A 235 15.65 17.83 -0.07
C ALA A 235 14.24 17.33 0.31
N ILE A 236 13.64 16.45 -0.51
CA ILE A 236 12.35 15.80 -0.21
C ILE A 236 12.52 14.94 1.06
N PRO A 237 11.65 15.06 2.07
CA PRO A 237 11.71 14.19 3.24
C PRO A 237 11.43 12.74 2.85
N GLN A 238 12.29 11.83 3.29
CA GLN A 238 12.18 10.40 3.03
C GLN A 238 12.12 9.65 4.35
N ILE A 239 11.37 8.55 4.40
CA ILE A 239 11.43 7.61 5.52
C ILE A 239 12.53 6.59 5.23
N TRP A 240 13.44 6.40 6.18
CA TRP A 240 14.55 5.46 6.06
C TRP A 240 14.32 4.30 7.04
N PRO A 241 13.75 3.16 6.58
CA PRO A 241 13.63 1.96 7.39
C PRO A 241 14.99 1.55 7.93
N ARG A 242 15.11 1.28 9.23
CA ARG A 242 16.42 1.03 9.83
C ARG A 242 16.83 -0.43 9.65
N ILE A 243 15.84 -1.32 9.71
CA ILE A 243 15.94 -2.78 9.65
C ILE A 243 14.74 -3.36 8.90
N LYS A 244 14.78 -4.66 8.56
CA LYS A 244 13.68 -5.35 7.84
C LYS A 244 12.32 -5.18 8.52
N SER A 245 12.25 -5.26 9.85
CA SER A 245 10.97 -5.16 10.57
C SER A 245 10.35 -3.77 10.56
N ASP A 246 11.08 -2.73 10.13
CA ASP A 246 10.53 -1.40 9.90
C ASP A 246 9.70 -1.34 8.60
N PHE A 247 9.76 -2.37 7.75
CA PHE A 247 8.98 -2.49 6.53
C PHE A 247 8.06 -3.72 6.61
N ALA A 248 6.75 -3.51 6.76
CA ALA A 248 5.78 -4.58 6.94
C ALA A 248 4.74 -4.60 5.81
N ALA A 249 4.86 -5.55 4.90
CA ALA A 249 3.89 -5.76 3.82
C ALA A 249 2.48 -6.01 4.38
N THR A 250 1.49 -5.31 3.83
CA THR A 250 0.05 -5.51 4.14
C THR A 250 -0.70 -6.17 2.98
N SER A 251 0.00 -6.40 1.88
CA SER A 251 -0.42 -7.26 0.76
C SER A 251 0.54 -8.43 0.63
N ILE A 252 0.13 -9.48 -0.08
CA ILE A 252 1.03 -10.59 -0.37
C ILE A 252 2.20 -10.13 -1.24
N VAL A 253 3.35 -10.76 -1.02
CA VAL A 253 4.53 -10.59 -1.87
C VAL A 253 4.58 -11.77 -2.81
N VAL A 254 4.49 -11.50 -4.11
CA VAL A 254 4.53 -12.54 -5.16
C VAL A 254 5.93 -12.58 -5.76
N ASP A 255 6.51 -13.77 -5.80
CA ASP A 255 7.79 -14.01 -6.47
C ASP A 255 7.56 -14.06 -8.00
N PRO A 256 8.04 -13.06 -8.75
CA PRO A 256 7.84 -12.99 -10.18
C PRO A 256 8.60 -14.08 -10.96
N SER A 257 9.63 -14.69 -10.36
CA SER A 257 10.40 -15.77 -10.98
C SER A 257 9.58 -17.06 -11.14
N VAL A 258 8.49 -17.22 -10.36
CA VAL A 258 7.57 -18.34 -10.48
C VAL A 258 6.75 -18.20 -11.77
N PRO A 259 6.93 -19.08 -12.78
CA PRO A 259 6.20 -18.98 -14.04
C PRO A 259 4.72 -19.30 -13.83
N LEU A 260 3.82 -18.57 -14.51
CA LEU A 260 2.38 -18.71 -14.29
C LEU A 260 1.85 -20.13 -14.57
N GLY A 261 2.51 -20.88 -15.47
CA GLY A 261 2.01 -22.18 -15.91
C GLY A 261 0.65 -22.08 -16.62
N PRO A 262 -0.01 -23.22 -16.87
CA PRO A 262 -1.39 -23.24 -17.35
C PRO A 262 -2.37 -22.92 -16.20
N ASN A 263 -3.47 -22.26 -16.55
CA ASN A 263 -4.56 -21.89 -15.64
C ASN A 263 -4.16 -21.15 -14.34
N PRO A 264 -3.26 -20.13 -14.37
CA PRO A 264 -2.91 -19.33 -13.18
C PRO A 264 -4.11 -18.69 -12.46
N ALA A 265 -5.19 -18.44 -13.18
CA ALA A 265 -6.49 -18.05 -12.65
C ALA A 265 -7.62 -18.83 -13.35
N ILE A 266 -8.63 -19.22 -12.58
CA ILE A 266 -9.75 -20.04 -13.03
C ILE A 266 -11.08 -19.35 -12.76
N ILE A 267 -12.05 -19.56 -13.64
CA ILE A 267 -13.42 -19.07 -13.51
C ILE A 267 -14.18 -19.98 -12.55
N THR A 268 -14.83 -19.38 -11.56
CA THR A 268 -15.52 -20.11 -10.49
C THR A 268 -17.00 -19.77 -10.35
N GLY A 269 -17.44 -18.63 -10.87
CA GLY A 269 -18.85 -18.24 -10.86
C GLY A 269 -19.08 -16.88 -11.50
N TYR A 270 -20.34 -16.50 -11.64
CA TYR A 270 -20.75 -15.23 -12.23
C TYR A 270 -22.21 -14.87 -11.90
N PHE A 271 -22.53 -13.58 -12.00
CA PHE A 271 -23.86 -13.02 -11.81
C PHE A 271 -24.27 -12.24 -13.08
N ALA A 272 -25.18 -12.81 -13.87
CA ALA A 272 -25.49 -12.40 -15.25
C ALA A 272 -26.95 -11.97 -15.46
N ASP A 273 -27.72 -11.81 -14.38
CA ASP A 273 -29.15 -11.46 -14.44
C ASP A 273 -29.60 -10.86 -13.09
N PRO A 274 -29.02 -9.72 -12.66
CA PRO A 274 -29.48 -8.99 -11.48
C PRO A 274 -30.97 -8.65 -11.55
N ASP A 275 -31.63 -8.60 -10.39
CA ASP A 275 -33.01 -8.08 -10.32
C ASP A 275 -33.05 -6.60 -10.74
N GLY A 276 -33.82 -6.31 -11.80
CA GLY A 276 -33.95 -4.98 -12.38
C GLY A 276 -33.11 -4.80 -13.64
N THR A 277 -31.96 -4.12 -13.53
CA THR A 277 -31.10 -3.76 -14.67
C THR A 277 -29.77 -4.48 -14.63
N ASP A 278 -29.41 -5.07 -15.77
CA ASP A 278 -28.09 -5.66 -16.01
C ASP A 278 -27.00 -4.60 -16.03
N ALA A 279 -27.29 -3.42 -16.61
CA ALA A 279 -26.32 -2.34 -16.79
C ALA A 279 -25.51 -2.04 -15.51
N ASN A 280 -24.19 -2.27 -15.57
CA ASN A 280 -23.23 -2.09 -14.49
C ASN A 280 -23.40 -2.97 -13.24
N HIS A 281 -24.22 -4.03 -13.25
CA HIS A 281 -24.49 -4.85 -12.04
C HIS A 281 -24.08 -6.31 -12.18
N GLU A 282 -23.46 -6.68 -13.29
CA GLU A 282 -22.95 -8.02 -13.54
C GLU A 282 -21.47 -8.14 -13.13
N TYR A 283 -21.08 -9.32 -12.69
CA TYR A 283 -19.71 -9.60 -12.28
C TYR A 283 -19.33 -11.08 -12.41
N ILE A 284 -18.03 -11.32 -12.56
CA ILE A 284 -17.40 -12.63 -12.63
C ILE A 284 -16.58 -12.87 -11.36
N GLN A 285 -16.71 -14.07 -10.79
CA GLN A 285 -15.89 -14.56 -9.69
C GLN A 285 -14.83 -15.53 -10.22
N LEU A 286 -13.59 -15.25 -9.90
CA LEU A 286 -12.43 -16.05 -10.26
C LEU A 286 -11.69 -16.52 -9.01
N MET A 287 -10.84 -17.52 -9.15
CA MET A 287 -9.94 -17.99 -8.11
C MET A 287 -8.52 -18.11 -8.65
N ALA A 288 -7.54 -17.68 -7.85
CA ALA A 288 -6.13 -17.82 -8.21
C ALA A 288 -5.63 -19.24 -7.89
N THR A 289 -4.90 -19.87 -8.80
CA THR A 289 -4.31 -21.22 -8.57
C THR A 289 -2.89 -21.17 -8.02
N GLN A 290 -2.32 -19.96 -7.96
CA GLN A 290 -1.09 -19.58 -7.26
C GLN A 290 -1.21 -18.13 -6.78
N ASP A 291 -0.21 -17.61 -6.09
CA ASP A 291 -0.19 -16.21 -5.72
C ASP A 291 0.00 -15.33 -6.98
N LEU A 292 -0.84 -14.31 -7.14
CA LEU A 292 -0.85 -13.44 -8.31
C LEU A 292 -0.64 -11.98 -7.90
N ASP A 293 0.19 -11.28 -8.68
CA ASP A 293 0.32 -9.84 -8.67
C ASP A 293 0.15 -9.33 -10.10
N PHE A 294 -1.01 -8.74 -10.37
CA PHE A 294 -1.40 -8.32 -11.72
C PHE A 294 -0.59 -7.15 -12.27
N ARG A 295 0.19 -6.51 -11.40
CA ARG A 295 1.11 -5.45 -11.81
C ARG A 295 2.43 -6.04 -12.34
N GLN A 296 2.85 -7.18 -11.79
CA GLN A 296 4.01 -7.92 -12.28
C GLN A 296 3.69 -8.69 -13.56
N LYS A 297 2.52 -9.33 -13.58
CA LYS A 297 2.03 -10.11 -14.72
C LYS A 297 0.61 -9.67 -15.01
N PRO A 298 0.41 -8.71 -15.93
CA PRO A 298 -0.91 -8.24 -16.32
C PRO A 298 -1.78 -9.33 -16.91
N PHE A 299 -3.06 -9.29 -16.59
CA PHE A 299 -4.08 -10.17 -17.13
C PHE A 299 -5.11 -9.36 -17.91
N SER A 300 -5.95 -10.05 -18.68
CA SER A 300 -7.18 -9.48 -19.18
C SER A 300 -8.33 -10.46 -19.03
N LEU A 301 -9.55 -9.95 -18.90
CA LEU A 301 -10.76 -10.75 -18.88
C LEU A 301 -11.66 -10.28 -20.01
N PHE A 302 -12.20 -11.24 -20.76
CA PHE A 302 -13.15 -11.00 -21.82
C PHE A 302 -14.49 -11.67 -21.50
N THR A 303 -15.57 -11.01 -21.88
CA THR A 303 -16.89 -11.62 -21.99
C THR A 303 -17.33 -11.65 -23.45
N THR A 304 -18.31 -12.50 -23.77
CA THR A 304 -18.89 -12.55 -25.11
C THR A 304 -20.41 -12.62 -25.12
N ASN A 305 -21.01 -11.92 -26.10
CA ASN A 305 -22.42 -11.97 -26.45
C ASN A 305 -22.58 -12.42 -27.91
N ASN A 306 -23.18 -13.59 -28.12
CA ASN A 306 -23.41 -14.16 -29.46
C ASN A 306 -24.89 -14.15 -29.87
N ALA A 307 -25.68 -13.20 -29.36
CA ALA A 307 -27.02 -12.96 -29.88
C ALA A 307 -26.97 -12.61 -31.38
N GLY A 308 -28.04 -12.94 -32.12
CA GLY A 308 -28.09 -12.74 -33.58
C GLY A 308 -27.97 -11.26 -34.00
N ALA A 309 -28.36 -10.34 -33.12
CA ALA A 309 -28.28 -8.90 -33.35
C ALA A 309 -26.93 -8.27 -32.91
N SER A 310 -26.04 -9.03 -32.25
CA SER A 310 -24.75 -8.52 -31.81
C SER A 310 -23.84 -8.23 -33.00
N THR A 311 -23.25 -7.03 -33.02
CA THR A 311 -22.32 -6.57 -34.06
C THR A 311 -20.86 -6.73 -33.61
N PRO A 312 -19.93 -7.07 -34.53
CA PRO A 312 -20.19 -7.51 -35.91
C PRO A 312 -20.97 -8.85 -35.94
N THR A 313 -21.85 -8.99 -36.92
CA THR A 313 -22.63 -10.22 -37.12
C THR A 313 -21.77 -11.35 -37.70
N GLY A 314 -22.19 -12.60 -37.52
CA GLY A 314 -21.45 -13.78 -38.02
C GLY A 314 -20.48 -14.36 -36.99
N PRO A 315 -19.53 -15.23 -37.37
CA PRO A 315 -18.54 -15.80 -36.45
C PRO A 315 -17.52 -14.74 -35.97
N PRO A 316 -16.89 -14.93 -34.79
CA PRO A 316 -15.95 -13.94 -34.24
C PRO A 316 -14.59 -14.04 -34.94
N VAL A 317 -14.39 -13.24 -36.01
CA VAL A 317 -13.17 -13.28 -36.84
C VAL A 317 -11.91 -12.93 -36.03
N GLY A 318 -12.02 -12.03 -35.05
CA GLY A 318 -10.92 -11.71 -34.12
C GLY A 318 -10.89 -12.58 -32.86
N GLY A 319 -11.72 -13.63 -32.80
CA GLY A 319 -11.93 -14.42 -31.59
C GLY A 319 -12.37 -13.54 -30.42
N TRP A 320 -11.69 -13.64 -29.29
CA TRP A 320 -11.96 -12.79 -28.11
C TRP A 320 -11.69 -11.31 -28.38
N ALA A 321 -10.79 -10.98 -29.31
CA ALA A 321 -10.45 -9.60 -29.67
C ALA A 321 -11.42 -8.97 -30.70
N THR A 322 -12.56 -9.60 -31.00
CA THR A 322 -13.51 -9.12 -32.03
C THR A 322 -14.09 -7.73 -31.73
N GLY A 323 -14.39 -7.40 -30.46
CA GLY A 323 -14.94 -6.11 -30.05
C GLY A 323 -16.40 -5.90 -30.45
N GLY A 324 -16.81 -4.63 -30.57
CA GLY A 324 -18.20 -4.24 -30.81
C GLY A 324 -19.13 -4.70 -29.67
N LEU A 325 -20.35 -5.12 -30.00
CA LEU A 325 -21.27 -5.76 -29.06
C LEU A 325 -20.96 -7.26 -28.86
N ARG A 326 -19.95 -7.82 -29.53
CA ARG A 326 -19.62 -9.25 -29.43
C ARG A 326 -18.73 -9.61 -28.25
N THR A 327 -17.70 -8.81 -27.99
CA THR A 327 -16.81 -9.06 -26.86
C THR A 327 -16.48 -7.78 -26.12
N TYR A 328 -16.31 -7.89 -24.82
CA TYR A 328 -15.96 -6.76 -23.96
C TYR A 328 -14.73 -7.11 -23.13
N LYS A 329 -13.74 -6.23 -23.10
CA LYS A 329 -12.46 -6.44 -22.43
C LYS A 329 -12.28 -5.62 -21.15
N PHE A 330 -11.72 -6.28 -20.13
CA PHE A 330 -11.14 -5.68 -18.93
C PHE A 330 -9.64 -5.98 -18.88
N ASN A 331 -8.80 -4.95 -18.75
CA ASN A 331 -7.40 -5.10 -18.37
C ASN A 331 -7.29 -5.17 -16.85
N ILE A 332 -6.55 -6.17 -16.36
CA ILE A 332 -6.26 -6.40 -14.96
C ILE A 332 -4.77 -6.13 -14.75
N ASN A 333 -4.46 -4.90 -14.36
CA ASN A 333 -3.08 -4.40 -14.22
C ASN A 333 -2.69 -4.12 -12.76
N ARG A 334 -3.60 -4.38 -11.81
CA ARG A 334 -3.40 -4.07 -10.39
C ARG A 334 -4.07 -5.06 -9.45
N GLY A 335 -3.62 -5.05 -8.21
CA GLY A 335 -4.12 -5.93 -7.15
C GLY A 335 -3.30 -7.20 -7.01
N THR A 336 -3.43 -7.83 -5.85
CA THR A 336 -2.80 -9.12 -5.54
C THR A 336 -3.86 -10.11 -5.06
N VAL A 337 -3.64 -11.40 -5.31
CA VAL A 337 -4.56 -12.47 -4.92
C VAL A 337 -3.76 -13.66 -4.45
N ALA A 338 -4.02 -14.13 -3.23
CA ALA A 338 -3.38 -15.33 -2.73
C ALA A 338 -3.98 -16.58 -3.38
N LYS A 339 -3.18 -17.64 -3.52
CA LYS A 339 -3.64 -18.95 -3.99
C LYS A 339 -4.90 -19.40 -3.26
N GLY A 340 -5.88 -19.89 -4.01
CA GLY A 340 -7.16 -20.40 -3.51
C GLY A 340 -8.12 -19.32 -3.03
N LYS A 341 -7.81 -18.02 -3.21
CA LYS A 341 -8.71 -16.91 -2.86
C LYS A 341 -9.49 -16.43 -4.07
N PHE A 342 -10.72 -16.02 -3.80
CA PHE A 342 -11.59 -15.40 -4.79
C PHE A 342 -11.15 -13.97 -5.12
N PHE A 343 -11.38 -13.57 -6.36
CA PHE A 343 -11.30 -12.19 -6.82
C PHE A 343 -12.34 -11.91 -7.91
N TYR A 344 -12.64 -10.63 -8.13
CA TYR A 344 -13.81 -10.20 -8.91
C TYR A 344 -13.46 -9.17 -9.98
N VAL A 345 -14.18 -9.29 -11.10
CA VAL A 345 -14.17 -8.35 -12.23
C VAL A 345 -15.63 -8.07 -12.62
N GLY A 346 -16.01 -6.81 -12.79
CA GLY A 346 -17.37 -6.46 -13.19
C GLY A 346 -17.68 -4.97 -13.05
N GLY A 347 -18.97 -4.66 -12.88
CA GLY A 347 -19.49 -3.32 -12.68
C GLY A 347 -19.39 -2.81 -11.24
N TYR A 348 -20.49 -2.28 -10.73
CA TYR A 348 -20.65 -1.87 -9.34
C TYR A 348 -20.36 -3.03 -8.38
N LYS A 349 -19.81 -2.69 -7.21
CA LYS A 349 -19.49 -3.66 -6.16
C LYS A 349 -20.72 -3.96 -5.29
N LEU A 350 -21.82 -4.30 -5.94
CA LEU A 350 -23.11 -4.58 -5.31
C LEU A 350 -23.49 -6.05 -5.50
N ILE A 351 -24.04 -6.69 -4.47
CA ILE A 351 -24.25 -8.14 -4.45
C ILE A 351 -25.33 -8.61 -5.45
N ALA A 352 -26.38 -7.83 -5.68
CA ALA A 352 -27.57 -8.24 -6.42
C ALA A 352 -28.32 -7.07 -7.06
N GLY A 353 -27.65 -6.31 -7.91
CA GLY A 353 -28.27 -5.20 -8.63
C GLY A 353 -28.38 -3.91 -7.82
N ALA A 354 -29.14 -2.95 -8.35
CA ALA A 354 -29.29 -1.63 -7.76
C ALA A 354 -29.94 -1.70 -6.36
N ASN A 355 -29.44 -0.86 -5.45
CA ASN A 355 -29.87 -0.77 -4.04
C ASN A 355 -29.70 -2.10 -3.26
N SER A 356 -28.68 -2.90 -3.58
CA SER A 356 -28.33 -4.12 -2.84
C SER A 356 -27.11 -3.90 -1.93
N THR A 357 -26.77 -4.90 -1.12
CA THR A 357 -25.62 -4.86 -0.20
C THR A 357 -24.32 -4.52 -0.94
N ASP A 358 -23.56 -3.58 -0.38
CA ASP A 358 -22.19 -3.29 -0.82
C ASP A 358 -21.23 -4.42 -0.45
N ILE A 359 -20.49 -4.89 -1.46
CA ILE A 359 -19.46 -5.92 -1.34
C ILE A 359 -18.09 -5.37 -1.74
N SER A 360 -17.85 -4.07 -1.51
CA SER A 360 -16.58 -3.42 -1.81
C SER A 360 -15.40 -4.00 -1.04
N GLN A 361 -15.69 -4.63 0.11
CA GLN A 361 -14.78 -5.41 0.94
C GLN A 361 -14.24 -6.70 0.28
N ALA A 362 -14.86 -7.19 -0.80
CA ALA A 362 -14.34 -8.33 -1.56
C ALA A 362 -13.10 -7.92 -2.37
N ASN A 363 -12.31 -8.90 -2.83
CA ASN A 363 -11.12 -8.64 -3.64
C ASN A 363 -11.48 -8.29 -5.09
N TRP A 364 -11.85 -7.03 -5.34
CA TRP A 364 -12.13 -6.50 -6.67
C TRP A 364 -10.86 -6.01 -7.35
N VAL A 365 -10.37 -6.75 -8.34
CA VAL A 365 -9.16 -6.40 -9.11
C VAL A 365 -9.49 -5.41 -10.22
N VAL A 366 -10.73 -5.45 -10.72
CA VAL A 366 -11.29 -4.47 -11.66
C VAL A 366 -12.76 -4.24 -11.33
N SER A 367 -13.15 -2.97 -11.25
CA SER A 367 -14.55 -2.53 -11.24
C SER A 367 -14.66 -1.40 -12.26
N LYS A 368 -15.40 -1.63 -13.34
CA LYS A 368 -15.57 -0.70 -14.45
C LYS A 368 -17.05 -0.68 -14.84
N LEU A 369 -17.60 0.51 -14.94
CA LEU A 369 -18.97 0.74 -15.37
C LEU A 369 -19.07 0.56 -16.91
N TYR A 370 -19.28 -0.68 -17.33
CA TYR A 370 -19.26 -1.11 -18.73
C TYR A 370 -20.42 -0.58 -19.60
N ASN A 371 -21.46 -0.04 -18.97
CA ASN A 371 -22.51 0.70 -19.66
C ASN A 371 -22.11 2.16 -19.96
N ASP A 372 -21.10 2.67 -19.24
CA ASP A 372 -20.66 4.07 -19.34
C ASP A 372 -19.31 4.20 -20.07
N ALA A 373 -18.49 3.13 -20.03
CA ALA A 373 -17.17 3.05 -20.64
C ALA A 373 -17.05 1.87 -21.62
N ALA A 374 -16.36 2.09 -22.73
CA ALA A 374 -16.00 1.03 -23.66
C ALA A 374 -14.99 0.04 -23.01
N GLY A 375 -14.86 -1.13 -23.60
CA GLY A 375 -13.86 -2.11 -23.22
C GLY A 375 -12.44 -1.59 -23.41
N ASP A 376 -11.50 -2.16 -22.66
CA ASP A 376 -10.10 -1.74 -22.74
C ASP A 376 -9.50 -1.99 -24.12
N ASP A 377 -8.49 -1.18 -24.47
CA ASP A 377 -7.75 -1.25 -25.73
C ASP A 377 -8.65 -1.16 -26.98
N GLY A 378 -9.82 -0.51 -26.85
CA GLY A 378 -10.79 -0.37 -27.93
C GLY A 378 -11.58 -1.65 -28.24
N ILE A 379 -11.51 -2.67 -27.38
CA ILE A 379 -12.18 -3.96 -27.61
C ILE A 379 -13.46 -4.03 -26.78
N GLY A 380 -14.56 -3.64 -27.44
CA GLY A 380 -15.92 -3.75 -26.94
C GLY A 380 -16.60 -2.40 -26.79
N ASP A 381 -17.81 -2.29 -27.32
CA ASP A 381 -18.64 -1.11 -27.15
C ASP A 381 -19.24 -1.07 -25.74
N LYS A 382 -19.75 0.11 -25.35
CA LYS A 382 -20.56 0.22 -24.12
C LYS A 382 -21.75 -0.74 -24.22
N THR A 383 -22.02 -1.46 -23.14
CA THR A 383 -23.09 -2.47 -23.13
C THR A 383 -23.91 -2.39 -21.84
N ALA A 384 -25.20 -2.67 -21.94
CA ALA A 384 -26.07 -2.87 -20.77
C ALA A 384 -26.13 -4.35 -20.35
N ASN A 385 -25.49 -5.25 -21.10
CA ASN A 385 -25.57 -6.70 -20.92
C ASN A 385 -24.17 -7.31 -21.15
N LEU A 386 -23.36 -7.30 -20.11
CA LEU A 386 -21.96 -7.75 -20.12
C LEU A 386 -21.88 -9.28 -20.19
N LEU A 387 -22.76 -9.97 -19.47
CA LEU A 387 -22.88 -11.41 -19.40
C LEU A 387 -24.21 -11.82 -20.03
N ALA A 388 -24.18 -11.99 -21.34
CA ALA A 388 -25.36 -12.28 -22.16
C ALA A 388 -26.27 -13.41 -21.63
N ASN A 389 -27.50 -13.04 -21.32
CA ASN A 389 -28.62 -13.90 -20.90
C ASN A 389 -29.63 -14.20 -22.02
N SER A 390 -29.24 -14.00 -23.29
CA SER A 390 -30.12 -14.14 -24.47
C SER A 390 -30.53 -15.57 -24.85
N GLY A 391 -30.03 -16.59 -24.14
CA GLY A 391 -30.16 -17.99 -24.52
C GLY A 391 -29.18 -18.45 -25.62
N ASN A 392 -28.48 -17.55 -26.31
CA ASN A 392 -27.37 -17.92 -27.20
C ASN A 392 -26.08 -18.18 -26.41
N ALA A 393 -25.08 -18.76 -27.06
CA ALA A 393 -23.77 -18.99 -26.46
C ALA A 393 -23.20 -17.68 -25.89
N ALA A 394 -22.87 -17.70 -24.61
CA ALA A 394 -22.19 -16.61 -23.92
C ALA A 394 -21.02 -17.19 -23.13
N GLY A 395 -20.01 -16.39 -22.85
CA GLY A 395 -18.81 -16.92 -22.25
C GLY A 395 -17.91 -15.88 -21.63
N MET A 396 -16.94 -16.39 -20.88
CA MET A 396 -15.91 -15.61 -20.23
C MET A 396 -14.58 -16.32 -20.36
N ALA A 397 -13.52 -15.55 -20.58
CA ALA A 397 -12.16 -16.04 -20.65
C ALA A 397 -11.22 -15.07 -19.95
N ILE A 398 -10.30 -15.62 -19.14
CA ILE A 398 -9.23 -14.86 -18.51
C ILE A 398 -7.91 -15.23 -19.18
N PHE A 399 -7.10 -14.23 -19.52
CA PHE A 399 -5.81 -14.36 -20.18
C PHE A 399 -4.69 -13.85 -19.28
N ALA A 400 -3.58 -14.58 -19.24
CA ALA A 400 -2.35 -14.16 -18.56
C ALA A 400 -1.54 -13.15 -19.38
N THR A 401 -2.23 -12.24 -20.06
CA THR A 401 -1.69 -11.17 -20.90
C THR A 401 -2.81 -10.17 -21.18
N THR A 402 -2.46 -8.91 -21.44
CA THR A 402 -3.38 -7.92 -22.01
C THR A 402 -3.41 -7.96 -23.53
N GLN A 403 -2.38 -8.51 -24.18
CA GLN A 403 -2.34 -8.64 -25.64
C GLN A 403 -2.96 -9.97 -26.05
N VAL A 404 -4.15 -9.91 -26.66
CA VAL A 404 -4.95 -11.07 -27.05
C VAL A 404 -5.29 -10.96 -28.52
N ASP A 405 -5.02 -12.02 -29.26
CA ASP A 405 -5.39 -12.23 -30.66
C ASP A 405 -6.31 -13.46 -30.81
N LEU A 406 -6.60 -13.85 -32.06
CA LEU A 406 -7.45 -15.00 -32.39
C LEU A 406 -6.98 -16.31 -31.75
N ASN A 407 -5.67 -16.52 -31.59
CA ASN A 407 -5.08 -17.80 -31.18
C ASN A 407 -4.49 -17.79 -29.77
N THR A 408 -4.56 -16.65 -29.09
CA THR A 408 -4.06 -16.50 -27.73
C THR A 408 -4.83 -17.46 -26.81
N VAL A 409 -4.10 -18.27 -26.07
CA VAL A 409 -4.69 -19.32 -25.22
C VAL A 409 -5.07 -18.69 -23.87
N PRO A 410 -6.33 -18.77 -23.44
CA PRO A 410 -6.72 -18.27 -22.13
C PRO A 410 -6.07 -19.09 -21.00
N SER A 411 -5.95 -18.46 -19.84
CA SER A 411 -5.72 -19.16 -18.57
C SER A 411 -6.90 -20.08 -18.27
N ASP A 412 -8.13 -19.60 -18.38
CA ASP A 412 -9.32 -20.44 -18.28
C ASP A 412 -10.46 -19.85 -19.09
N VAL A 413 -11.39 -20.70 -19.50
CA VAL A 413 -12.54 -20.34 -20.35
C VAL A 413 -13.77 -21.13 -19.94
N ALA A 414 -14.91 -20.44 -19.93
CA ALA A 414 -16.20 -21.02 -19.59
C ALA A 414 -17.30 -20.45 -20.50
N PHE A 415 -18.01 -21.33 -21.21
CA PHE A 415 -19.20 -20.98 -21.98
C PHE A 415 -20.46 -21.52 -21.32
N TYR A 416 -21.56 -20.76 -21.40
CA TYR A 416 -22.87 -21.13 -20.88
C TYR A 416 -23.98 -20.85 -21.90
N ALA A 417 -25.21 -21.16 -21.51
CA ALA A 417 -26.43 -20.98 -22.31
C ALA A 417 -26.49 -21.87 -23.57
N GLY A 418 -26.91 -21.34 -24.72
CA GLY A 418 -27.21 -22.13 -25.91
C GLY A 418 -26.06 -22.18 -26.91
N THR A 419 -26.45 -22.29 -28.17
CA THR A 419 -25.55 -22.21 -29.32
C THR A 419 -25.53 -20.80 -29.89
N GLY A 420 -24.78 -20.59 -30.94
CA GLY A 420 -24.78 -19.32 -31.68
C GLY A 420 -23.66 -19.32 -32.70
N ASN A 421 -23.45 -18.18 -33.36
CA ASN A 421 -22.36 -17.95 -34.29
C ASN A 421 -21.03 -17.74 -33.52
N ALA A 422 -20.65 -18.72 -32.70
CA ALA A 422 -19.47 -18.68 -31.84
C ALA A 422 -18.21 -19.27 -32.52
N PHE A 423 -18.40 -19.95 -33.66
CA PHE A 423 -17.36 -20.63 -34.43
C PHE A 423 -17.79 -20.80 -35.88
N ASP A 424 -16.81 -20.73 -36.77
CA ASP A 424 -16.87 -21.20 -38.16
C ASP A 424 -15.47 -21.71 -38.57
N ALA A 425 -15.33 -22.29 -39.77
CA ALA A 425 -14.07 -22.85 -40.23
C ALA A 425 -12.90 -21.84 -40.15
N GLY A 426 -11.99 -22.09 -39.20
CA GLY A 426 -10.77 -21.29 -39.01
C GLY A 426 -10.92 -20.06 -38.09
N VAL A 427 -12.11 -19.77 -37.55
CA VAL A 427 -12.34 -18.64 -36.65
C VAL A 427 -13.26 -19.01 -35.48
N GLY A 428 -12.99 -18.45 -34.31
CA GLY A 428 -13.77 -18.77 -33.11
C GLY A 428 -13.12 -18.24 -31.84
N TYR A 429 -13.78 -18.49 -30.71
CA TYR A 429 -13.20 -18.18 -29.42
C TYR A 429 -12.17 -19.24 -29.02
N ALA A 430 -10.90 -18.83 -28.89
CA ALA A 430 -9.84 -19.71 -28.44
C ALA A 430 -10.14 -20.31 -27.07
N ILE A 431 -9.84 -21.60 -26.91
CA ILE A 431 -9.99 -22.35 -25.66
C ILE A 431 -8.64 -22.70 -25.03
N CYS A 432 -8.66 -23.05 -23.76
CA CYS A 432 -7.55 -23.70 -23.07
C CYS A 432 -7.84 -25.19 -22.85
N ASP A 433 -6.81 -25.95 -22.48
CA ASP A 433 -7.02 -27.29 -21.95
C ASP A 433 -7.54 -27.16 -20.51
N ASN A 434 -8.80 -27.52 -20.29
CA ASN A 434 -9.40 -27.59 -18.96
C ASN A 434 -10.27 -28.86 -18.86
N ASP A 435 -11.20 -28.87 -17.91
CA ASP A 435 -12.13 -29.96 -17.63
C ASP A 435 -13.33 -30.07 -18.60
N PHE A 436 -13.57 -29.03 -19.41
CA PHE A 436 -14.62 -29.01 -20.45
C PHE A 436 -14.04 -29.11 -21.85
N TYR A 437 -12.84 -28.56 -22.06
CA TYR A 437 -12.28 -28.33 -23.38
C TYR A 437 -10.88 -28.90 -23.52
N LYS A 438 -10.59 -29.37 -24.73
CA LYS A 438 -9.28 -29.90 -25.15
C LYS A 438 -8.92 -29.35 -26.51
N ARG A 439 -7.75 -28.72 -26.61
CA ARG A 439 -7.22 -28.21 -27.88
C ARG A 439 -6.80 -29.32 -28.84
N TYR A 440 -6.59 -30.53 -28.33
CA TYR A 440 -6.30 -31.72 -29.13
C TYR A 440 -7.27 -32.85 -28.83
N ASN A 441 -7.83 -33.45 -29.87
CA ASN A 441 -8.50 -34.74 -29.82
C ASN A 441 -7.68 -35.75 -30.63
N GLY A 442 -6.86 -36.56 -29.96
CA GLY A 442 -5.80 -37.31 -30.63
C GLY A 442 -4.84 -36.36 -31.35
N ALA A 443 -4.64 -36.57 -32.66
CA ALA A 443 -3.79 -35.70 -33.49
C ALA A 443 -4.52 -34.48 -34.06
N THR A 444 -5.86 -34.39 -33.91
CA THR A 444 -6.65 -33.30 -34.47
C THR A 444 -6.62 -32.07 -33.56
N PHE A 445 -6.09 -30.97 -34.09
CA PHE A 445 -6.10 -29.67 -33.41
C PHE A 445 -7.47 -29.00 -33.56
N GLN A 446 -8.06 -28.60 -32.44
CA GLN A 446 -9.39 -28.01 -32.34
C GLN A 446 -9.38 -26.84 -31.32
N PRO A 447 -8.73 -25.71 -31.66
CA PRO A 447 -8.47 -24.61 -30.72
C PRO A 447 -9.68 -23.77 -30.33
N TYR A 448 -10.85 -23.96 -30.95
CA TYR A 448 -12.00 -23.08 -30.73
C TYR A 448 -13.17 -23.77 -30.03
N TYR A 449 -13.93 -23.00 -29.26
CA TYR A 449 -15.22 -23.43 -28.73
C TYR A 449 -16.17 -23.80 -29.88
N ARG A 450 -16.89 -24.91 -29.72
CA ARG A 450 -17.74 -25.58 -30.73
C ARG A 450 -17.01 -26.20 -31.93
N GLN A 451 -15.68 -26.19 -31.95
CA GLN A 451 -14.92 -26.97 -32.93
C GLN A 451 -14.74 -28.41 -32.45
N GLY A 452 -15.08 -29.39 -33.31
CA GLY A 452 -14.90 -30.80 -33.01
C GLY A 452 -15.65 -31.24 -31.75
N THR A 453 -14.93 -31.73 -30.74
CA THR A 453 -15.52 -32.21 -29.48
C THR A 453 -15.75 -31.12 -28.44
N ASN A 454 -15.29 -29.88 -28.67
CA ASN A 454 -15.38 -28.77 -27.70
C ASN A 454 -16.76 -28.11 -27.66
N THR A 455 -17.82 -28.89 -27.46
CA THR A 455 -19.23 -28.43 -27.54
C THR A 455 -19.92 -28.28 -26.19
N ASP A 456 -19.27 -28.72 -25.09
CA ASP A 456 -19.84 -28.65 -23.75
C ASP A 456 -19.97 -27.21 -23.23
N LYS A 457 -20.91 -27.00 -22.31
CA LYS A 457 -21.15 -25.74 -21.61
C LYS A 457 -21.14 -25.94 -20.11
N VAL A 458 -20.64 -24.95 -19.38
CA VAL A 458 -20.51 -24.98 -17.92
C VAL A 458 -21.84 -24.73 -17.21
N ALA A 459 -22.85 -24.16 -17.87
CA ALA A 459 -24.16 -23.88 -17.27
C ALA A 459 -25.25 -23.66 -18.34
N ALA A 460 -26.51 -23.69 -17.92
CA ALA A 460 -27.66 -23.28 -18.72
C ALA A 460 -27.72 -21.74 -18.89
N ASN A 461 -28.81 -21.22 -19.47
CA ASN A 461 -29.04 -19.78 -19.46
C ASN A 461 -29.15 -19.28 -18.01
N PRO A 462 -28.60 -18.10 -17.67
CA PRO A 462 -28.73 -17.53 -16.34
C PRO A 462 -30.20 -17.40 -15.95
N THR A 463 -30.46 -17.48 -14.64
CA THR A 463 -31.77 -17.26 -14.05
C THR A 463 -31.71 -16.00 -13.21
N ALA A 464 -32.74 -15.16 -13.32
CA ALA A 464 -32.84 -13.90 -12.60
C ALA A 464 -32.58 -14.04 -11.10
N ALA A 465 -31.81 -13.10 -10.56
CA ALA A 465 -31.42 -13.00 -9.16
C ALA A 465 -30.71 -14.24 -8.59
N GLN A 466 -30.02 -15.01 -9.44
CA GLN A 466 -29.24 -16.17 -9.03
C GLN A 466 -27.77 -16.04 -9.42
N PHE A 467 -26.89 -16.34 -8.48
CA PHE A 467 -25.46 -16.50 -8.74
C PHE A 467 -25.19 -17.91 -9.24
N THR A 468 -24.59 -18.00 -10.43
CA THR A 468 -24.12 -19.27 -10.97
C THR A 468 -22.71 -19.50 -10.46
N TYR A 469 -22.47 -20.65 -9.83
CA TYR A 469 -21.14 -21.04 -9.37
C TYR A 469 -20.80 -22.44 -9.84
N LEU A 470 -19.50 -22.68 -9.95
CA LEU A 470 -18.93 -23.92 -10.45
C LEU A 470 -18.30 -24.68 -9.28
N GLY A 471 -18.58 -25.98 -9.20
CA GLY A 471 -18.04 -26.89 -8.20
C GLY A 471 -17.13 -27.94 -8.82
N GLY A 472 -15.84 -27.90 -8.50
CA GLY A 472 -14.80 -28.80 -8.98
C GLY A 472 -13.52 -28.69 -8.14
N VAL A 473 -12.54 -29.55 -8.40
CA VAL A 473 -11.28 -29.54 -7.65
C VAL A 473 -10.12 -29.40 -8.63
N TYR A 474 -9.35 -28.32 -8.45
CA TYR A 474 -8.14 -28.05 -9.23
C TYR A 474 -6.90 -28.33 -8.37
N ASN A 475 -6.02 -29.21 -8.83
CA ASN A 475 -4.75 -29.47 -8.17
C ASN A 475 -3.68 -28.55 -8.77
N ALA A 476 -3.19 -27.60 -7.97
CA ALA A 476 -2.22 -26.59 -8.36
C ALA A 476 -0.80 -27.14 -8.60
N THR A 477 -0.45 -28.27 -7.99
CA THR A 477 0.87 -28.91 -8.19
C THR A 477 0.96 -29.57 -9.55
N THR A 478 -0.04 -30.38 -9.90
CA THR A 478 -0.11 -31.10 -11.18
C THR A 478 -0.73 -30.27 -12.30
N LYS A 479 -1.31 -29.12 -11.94
CA LYS A 479 -1.96 -28.16 -12.85
C LYS A 479 -3.10 -28.78 -13.64
N LYS A 480 -3.95 -29.54 -12.94
CA LYS A 480 -5.04 -30.33 -13.54
C LYS A 480 -6.30 -30.25 -12.68
N TRP A 481 -7.44 -30.28 -13.36
CA TRP A 481 -8.71 -30.59 -12.74
C TRP A 481 -8.75 -32.09 -12.38
N VAL A 482 -8.80 -32.39 -11.08
CA VAL A 482 -8.99 -33.77 -10.57
C VAL A 482 -10.48 -34.11 -10.44
N THR A 483 -11.32 -33.10 -10.37
CA THR A 483 -12.78 -33.23 -10.47
C THR A 483 -13.29 -32.16 -11.42
N LYS A 484 -14.00 -32.59 -12.48
CA LYS A 484 -14.65 -31.69 -13.46
C LYS A 484 -15.61 -30.75 -12.73
N ARG A 485 -15.63 -29.48 -13.14
CA ARG A 485 -16.57 -28.50 -12.63
C ARG A 485 -17.99 -28.88 -13.00
N THR A 486 -18.89 -28.68 -12.05
CA THR A 486 -20.34 -28.86 -12.20
C THR A 486 -21.04 -27.55 -11.86
N ASN A 487 -22.13 -27.27 -12.54
CA ASN A 487 -22.87 -26.03 -12.34
C ASN A 487 -23.79 -26.14 -11.12
N LYS A 488 -23.86 -25.06 -10.35
CA LYS A 488 -24.83 -24.88 -9.28
C LYS A 488 -25.30 -23.43 -9.27
N ILE A 489 -26.45 -23.20 -8.63
CA ILE A 489 -27.06 -21.88 -8.48
C ILE A 489 -27.33 -21.62 -7.00
N VAL A 490 -27.24 -20.35 -6.61
CA VAL A 490 -27.68 -19.88 -5.30
C VAL A 490 -28.48 -18.59 -5.49
N SER A 491 -29.62 -18.47 -4.83
CA SER A 491 -30.42 -17.24 -4.85
C SER A 491 -29.69 -16.12 -4.12
N VAL A 492 -29.69 -14.93 -4.70
CA VAL A 492 -29.03 -13.76 -4.12
C VAL A 492 -30.02 -12.60 -4.00
N PRO A 493 -30.83 -12.58 -2.92
CA PRO A 493 -31.64 -11.40 -2.57
C PRO A 493 -30.79 -10.13 -2.38
N LYS A 494 -31.42 -8.96 -2.50
CA LYS A 494 -30.73 -7.66 -2.38
C LYS A 494 -29.99 -7.45 -1.06
N LEU A 495 -30.45 -8.07 0.03
CA LEU A 495 -29.83 -7.98 1.36
C LEU A 495 -28.83 -9.11 1.64
N SER A 496 -28.51 -9.94 0.64
CA SER A 496 -27.50 -11.00 0.81
C SER A 496 -26.16 -10.44 1.26
N GLU A 497 -25.51 -11.17 2.15
CA GLU A 497 -24.14 -10.91 2.55
C GLU A 497 -23.16 -11.55 1.56
N LEU A 498 -21.93 -11.04 1.51
CA LEU A 498 -20.88 -11.56 0.62
C LEU A 498 -20.65 -13.07 0.77
N ARG A 499 -20.79 -13.64 1.97
CA ARG A 499 -20.61 -15.08 2.22
C ARG A 499 -21.53 -15.96 1.38
N VAL A 500 -22.70 -15.47 0.95
CA VAL A 500 -23.63 -16.22 0.09
C VAL A 500 -22.96 -16.66 -1.22
N ILE A 501 -22.00 -15.88 -1.72
CA ILE A 501 -21.27 -16.16 -2.95
C ILE A 501 -19.81 -16.56 -2.70
N GLN A 502 -19.37 -16.74 -1.44
CA GLN A 502 -17.99 -17.14 -1.11
C GLN A 502 -17.89 -18.42 -0.27
N GLU A 503 -18.95 -18.79 0.44
CA GLU A 503 -19.01 -19.96 1.32
C GLU A 503 -20.01 -21.00 0.81
N MET A 504 -20.19 -21.06 -0.51
CA MET A 504 -21.15 -21.97 -1.15
C MET A 504 -20.69 -23.42 -1.02
N ALA A 505 -21.62 -24.29 -0.64
CA ALA A 505 -21.34 -25.72 -0.49
C ALA A 505 -20.93 -26.36 -1.83
N GLY A 506 -19.70 -26.89 -1.86
CA GLY A 506 -19.11 -27.49 -3.05
C GLY A 506 -18.83 -26.48 -4.16
N ALA A 507 -18.47 -25.24 -3.81
CA ALA A 507 -17.76 -24.33 -4.70
C ALA A 507 -16.42 -24.93 -5.15
N THR A 508 -15.84 -24.37 -6.20
CA THR A 508 -14.52 -24.77 -6.69
C THR A 508 -13.47 -24.63 -5.59
N VAL A 509 -12.59 -25.63 -5.46
CA VAL A 509 -11.48 -25.64 -4.50
C VAL A 509 -10.16 -25.85 -5.22
N VAL A 510 -9.13 -25.11 -4.81
CA VAL A 510 -7.74 -25.33 -5.22
C VAL A 510 -7.01 -26.14 -4.14
N THR A 511 -6.43 -27.28 -4.51
CA THR A 511 -5.60 -28.14 -3.65
C THR A 511 -4.16 -28.18 -4.15
N ASN A 512 -3.25 -28.74 -3.35
CA ASN A 512 -1.90 -29.07 -3.80
C ASN A 512 -1.82 -30.54 -4.23
#